data_AF-A0A6I3SVR9-F1
#
_entry.id   AF-A0A6I3SVR9-F1
#
_cell.length_a   1.000
_cell.length_b   1.000
_cell.length_c   1.000
_cell.angle_alpha   90.00
_cell.angle_beta   90.00
_cell.angle_gamma   90.00
#
_symmetry.space_group_name_H-M   'P 1'
#
loop_
_entity.id
_entity.type
_entity.pdbx_description
1 polymer ?
#
loop_
_entity_poly.entity_id
_entity_poly.type
_entity_poly.pdbx_seq_one_letter_code
_entity_poly.pdbx_strand_id
1 'polypeptide(L)'
;TGALDAAAFRARAAQGLPFLMRGAAARWPLAALTVQSLREHYSDLPVRARVGDYVGTAFAPDRAMQDMSLLAYLDLVAAGTQGLPPYLGNLELRALNRLCHWPNFFDKMGPPRFWLGPAGTVTPLHCDYDDNIFAQLWGSKRICLAPPHHDEFLYPSEANAILFGSPFDPEAPDYERFPLARQAAVIDCTVGPGDMLYVPAGWYHQVRSLTFSLSSNRWARAVPLALGNR
;
A
#
# COMPACT_ATOMS: atom_id res chain seq x y z
N THR A 1 -25.00 4.99 0.52
CA THR A 1 -24.26 5.54 1.67
C THR A 1 -23.49 6.76 1.20
N GLY A 2 -23.72 7.93 1.80
CA GLY A 2 -23.05 9.17 1.41
C GLY A 2 -21.53 9.11 1.65
N ALA A 3 -20.76 9.92 0.92
CA ALA A 3 -19.33 10.04 1.15
C ALA A 3 -19.06 10.52 2.60
N LEU A 4 -18.11 9.88 3.27
CA LEU A 4 -17.70 10.27 4.63
C LEU A 4 -17.06 11.65 4.57
N ASP A 5 -17.64 12.64 5.25
CA ASP A 5 -17.02 13.96 5.33
C ASP A 5 -15.78 13.97 6.24
N ALA A 6 -15.03 15.06 6.20
CA ALA A 6 -13.75 15.16 6.92
C ALA A 6 -13.91 15.13 8.45
N ALA A 7 -15.00 15.66 8.99
CA ALA A 7 -15.24 15.66 10.43
C ALA A 7 -15.60 14.25 10.92
N ALA A 8 -16.50 13.57 10.22
CA ALA A 8 -16.87 12.18 10.47
C ALA A 8 -15.69 11.23 10.29
N PHE A 9 -14.85 11.47 9.28
CA PHE A 9 -13.58 10.75 9.10
C PHE A 9 -12.68 10.90 10.33
N ARG A 10 -12.38 12.13 10.75
CA ARG A 10 -11.48 12.39 11.89
C ARG A 10 -12.01 11.82 13.19
N ALA A 11 -13.32 11.96 13.45
CA ALA A 11 -13.96 11.39 14.62
C ALA A 11 -13.84 9.86 14.68
N ARG A 12 -13.97 9.17 13.54
CA ARG A 12 -13.77 7.72 13.45
C ARG A 12 -12.29 7.34 13.57
N ALA A 13 -11.40 8.05 12.88
CA ALA A 13 -9.96 7.81 12.89
C ALA A 13 -9.33 8.01 14.28
N ALA A 14 -9.86 8.92 15.09
CA ALA A 14 -9.44 9.13 16.47
C ALA A 14 -9.63 7.89 17.38
N GLN A 15 -10.42 6.90 16.96
CA GLN A 15 -10.54 5.61 17.66
C GLN A 15 -9.32 4.70 17.45
N GLY A 16 -8.40 5.06 16.54
CA GLY A 16 -7.16 4.32 16.30
C GLY A 16 -7.33 2.95 15.64
N LEU A 17 -8.48 2.72 14.97
CA LEU A 17 -8.79 1.48 14.27
C LEU A 17 -8.82 1.70 12.74
N PRO A 18 -8.33 0.74 11.94
CA PRO A 18 -8.43 0.81 10.49
C PRO A 18 -9.88 0.70 10.05
N PHE A 19 -10.21 1.36 8.93
CA PHE A 19 -11.53 1.20 8.34
C PHE A 19 -11.58 1.45 6.84
N LEU A 20 -12.48 0.70 6.20
CA LEU A 20 -12.76 0.77 4.77
C LEU A 20 -13.85 1.80 4.47
N MET A 21 -13.59 2.64 3.48
CA MET A 21 -14.50 3.60 2.88
C MET A 21 -14.80 3.13 1.46
N ARG A 22 -15.94 2.45 1.29
CA ARG A 22 -16.29 1.82 0.02
C ARG A 22 -16.59 2.86 -1.07
N GLY A 23 -15.99 2.67 -2.25
CA GLY A 23 -16.24 3.52 -3.43
C GLY A 23 -15.81 5.00 -3.32
N ALA A 24 -15.06 5.38 -2.29
CA ALA A 24 -14.65 6.77 -2.06
C ALA A 24 -13.79 7.37 -3.19
N ALA A 25 -13.02 6.55 -3.89
CA ALA A 25 -12.18 6.91 -5.03
C ALA A 25 -12.80 6.53 -6.39
N ALA A 26 -14.01 5.95 -6.42
CA ALA A 26 -14.60 5.38 -7.64
C ALA A 26 -14.84 6.42 -8.75
N ARG A 27 -14.96 7.71 -8.40
CA ARG A 27 -15.19 8.82 -9.34
C ARG A 27 -13.91 9.57 -9.75
N TRP A 28 -12.73 9.11 -9.34
CA TRP A 28 -11.49 9.73 -9.77
C TRP A 28 -11.26 9.45 -11.26
N PRO A 29 -10.85 10.44 -12.07
CA PRO A 29 -10.49 10.21 -13.47
C PRO A 29 -9.48 9.08 -13.65
N LEU A 30 -8.55 8.90 -12.70
CA LEU A 30 -7.58 7.81 -12.75
C LEU A 30 -8.22 6.41 -12.67
N ALA A 31 -9.34 6.27 -11.96
CA ALA A 31 -10.04 4.99 -11.85
C ALA A 31 -10.66 4.54 -13.18
N ALA A 32 -10.92 5.46 -14.11
CA ALA A 32 -11.45 5.17 -15.44
C ALA A 32 -10.38 4.85 -16.49
N LEU A 33 -9.11 5.12 -16.20
CA LEU A 33 -8.00 4.77 -17.10
C LEU A 33 -7.82 3.23 -17.15
N THR A 34 -7.20 2.76 -18.24
CA THR A 34 -6.87 1.34 -18.44
C THR A 34 -5.38 1.14 -18.65
N VAL A 35 -4.92 -0.11 -18.69
CA VAL A 35 -3.56 -0.44 -19.11
C VAL A 35 -3.27 0.13 -20.51
N GLN A 36 -4.23 0.06 -21.43
CA GLN A 36 -4.06 0.63 -22.78
C GLN A 36 -3.88 2.16 -22.72
N SER A 37 -4.64 2.85 -21.88
CA SER A 37 -4.46 4.31 -21.67
C SER A 37 -3.06 4.66 -21.17
N LEU A 38 -2.44 3.81 -20.33
CA LEU A 38 -1.04 4.00 -19.92
C LEU A 38 -0.06 3.84 -21.08
N ARG A 39 -0.31 2.87 -21.96
CA ARG A 39 0.53 2.61 -23.12
C ARG A 39 0.45 3.73 -24.15
N GLU A 40 -0.73 4.32 -24.34
CA GLU A 40 -0.95 5.36 -25.34
C GLU A 40 -0.52 6.76 -24.89
N HIS A 41 -0.68 7.09 -23.61
CA HIS A 41 -0.51 8.46 -23.13
C HIS A 41 0.62 8.64 -22.11
N TYR A 42 1.16 7.54 -21.58
CA TYR A 42 2.13 7.57 -20.49
C TYR A 42 3.31 6.61 -20.72
N SER A 43 3.52 6.14 -21.96
CA SER A 43 4.55 5.16 -22.35
C SER A 43 5.95 5.53 -21.85
N ASP A 44 6.28 6.82 -21.94
CA ASP A 44 7.64 7.33 -21.76
C ASP A 44 7.92 7.74 -20.31
N LEU A 45 6.95 7.60 -19.41
CA LEU A 45 7.17 7.90 -18.00
C LEU A 45 8.33 7.04 -17.46
N PRO A 46 9.37 7.64 -16.85
CA PRO A 46 10.42 6.89 -16.23
C PRO A 46 9.88 6.21 -14.97
N VAL A 47 10.11 4.90 -14.87
CA VAL A 47 9.71 4.09 -13.72
C VAL A 47 10.88 3.24 -13.24
N ARG A 48 10.81 2.85 -11.97
CA ARG A 48 11.81 2.00 -11.34
C ARG A 48 11.11 0.81 -10.69
N ALA A 49 11.29 -0.36 -11.29
CA ALA A 49 10.63 -1.60 -10.87
C ALA A 49 11.48 -2.37 -9.88
N ARG A 50 10.86 -2.89 -8.82
CA ARG A 50 11.43 -3.96 -8.00
C ARG A 50 11.44 -5.24 -8.84
N VAL A 51 12.56 -5.96 -8.86
CA VAL A 51 12.73 -7.21 -9.60
C VAL A 51 13.42 -8.25 -8.69
N GLY A 52 13.40 -9.52 -9.10
CA GLY A 52 13.99 -10.60 -8.29
C GLY A 52 13.30 -10.79 -6.94
N ASP A 53 14.06 -11.20 -5.92
CA ASP A 53 13.54 -11.47 -4.58
C ASP A 53 13.42 -10.22 -3.71
N TYR A 54 12.58 -9.27 -4.13
CA TYR A 54 12.32 -8.05 -3.35
C TYR A 54 11.49 -8.31 -2.09
N VAL A 55 10.97 -9.52 -1.87
CA VAL A 55 10.27 -9.89 -0.63
C VAL A 55 11.29 -10.32 0.42
N GLY A 56 12.18 -11.26 0.09
CA GLY A 56 13.27 -11.67 0.98
C GLY A 56 14.26 -10.55 1.28
N THR A 57 14.38 -9.57 0.39
CA THR A 57 15.25 -8.38 0.56
C THR A 57 14.48 -7.09 0.86
N ALA A 58 13.19 -7.15 1.23
CA ALA A 58 12.31 -5.98 1.32
C ALA A 58 12.83 -4.83 2.19
N PHE A 59 13.61 -5.16 3.21
CA PHE A 59 14.20 -4.22 4.17
C PHE A 59 15.73 -4.11 4.07
N ALA A 60 16.33 -4.75 3.06
CA ALA A 60 17.74 -4.61 2.76
C ALA A 60 18.00 -3.31 1.97
N PRO A 61 19.19 -2.68 2.15
CA PRO A 61 19.55 -1.46 1.43
C PRO A 61 19.72 -1.68 -0.08
N ASP A 62 20.03 -2.91 -0.52
CA ASP A 62 20.47 -3.29 -1.87
C ASP A 62 19.40 -4.07 -2.67
N ARG A 63 18.13 -3.71 -2.51
CA ARG A 63 17.04 -4.28 -3.32
C ARG A 63 17.31 -4.16 -4.81
N ALA A 64 17.14 -5.26 -5.53
CA ALA A 64 17.25 -5.27 -6.99
C ALA A 64 16.15 -4.40 -7.60
N MET A 65 16.57 -3.31 -8.25
CA MET A 65 15.70 -2.35 -8.93
C MET A 65 16.16 -2.20 -10.38
N GLN A 66 15.21 -2.04 -11.29
CA GLN A 66 15.49 -1.79 -12.70
C GLN A 66 14.77 -0.53 -13.17
N ASP A 67 15.53 0.43 -13.69
CA ASP A 67 15.02 1.64 -14.32
C ASP A 67 14.61 1.35 -15.78
N MET A 68 13.42 1.81 -16.19
CA MET A 68 12.86 1.59 -17.52
C MET A 68 11.76 2.61 -17.83
N SER A 69 11.25 2.61 -19.06
CA SER A 69 10.00 3.33 -19.38
C SER A 69 8.78 2.55 -18.88
N LEU A 70 7.66 3.25 -18.65
CA LEU A 70 6.40 2.59 -18.28
C LEU A 70 5.96 1.58 -19.36
N LEU A 71 6.20 1.87 -20.64
CA LEU A 71 5.92 0.94 -21.73
C LEU A 71 6.73 -0.37 -21.56
N ALA A 72 8.04 -0.26 -21.35
CA ALA A 72 8.91 -1.41 -21.15
C ALA A 72 8.53 -2.21 -19.89
N TYR A 73 8.09 -1.53 -18.82
CA TYR A 73 7.55 -2.21 -17.64
C TYR A 73 6.29 -3.02 -17.95
N LEU A 74 5.35 -2.42 -18.68
CA LEU A 74 4.12 -3.11 -19.06
C LEU A 74 4.38 -4.29 -20.01
N ASP A 75 5.38 -4.19 -20.87
CA ASP A 75 5.85 -5.30 -21.73
C ASP A 75 6.45 -6.42 -20.90
N LEU A 76 7.30 -6.08 -19.93
CA LEU A 76 7.87 -7.04 -18.98
C LEU A 76 6.79 -7.79 -18.20
N VAL A 77 5.76 -7.08 -17.73
CA VAL A 77 4.61 -7.71 -17.05
C VAL A 77 3.84 -8.62 -18.00
N ALA A 78 3.60 -8.20 -19.25
CA ALA A 78 2.87 -8.98 -20.24
C ALA A 78 3.62 -10.27 -20.66
N ALA A 79 4.95 -10.23 -20.69
CA ALA A 79 5.79 -11.40 -20.96
C ALA A 79 5.69 -12.48 -19.86
N GLY A 80 5.25 -12.09 -18.66
CA GLY A 80 5.20 -12.97 -17.49
C GLY A 80 6.56 -13.16 -16.83
N THR A 81 6.55 -13.67 -15.61
CA THR A 81 7.77 -13.91 -14.83
C THR A 81 7.61 -15.21 -14.06
N GLN A 82 8.66 -16.03 -13.99
CA GLN A 82 8.72 -17.15 -13.05
C GLN A 82 9.11 -16.63 -11.67
N GLY A 83 8.28 -16.89 -10.66
CA GLY A 83 8.50 -16.39 -9.30
C GLY A 83 7.82 -15.05 -9.02
N LEU A 84 8.49 -14.15 -8.29
CA LEU A 84 7.93 -12.85 -7.92
C LEU A 84 7.83 -11.92 -9.12
N PRO A 85 6.65 -11.36 -9.42
CA PRO A 85 6.49 -10.47 -10.55
C PRO A 85 7.08 -9.08 -10.27
N PRO A 86 7.53 -8.36 -11.31
CA PRO A 86 8.09 -7.03 -11.15
C PRO A 86 7.05 -6.04 -10.63
N TYR A 87 7.45 -5.19 -9.69
CA TYR A 87 6.53 -4.34 -8.94
C TYR A 87 6.99 -2.87 -8.92
N LEU A 88 6.17 -1.97 -9.44
CA LEU A 88 6.35 -0.54 -9.18
C LEU A 88 5.74 -0.25 -7.82
N GLY A 89 6.56 -0.02 -6.81
CA GLY A 89 6.09 0.23 -5.45
C GLY A 89 6.71 1.48 -4.85
N ASN A 90 5.87 2.28 -4.19
CA ASN A 90 6.27 3.55 -3.60
C ASN A 90 6.91 4.48 -4.64
N LEU A 91 6.26 4.75 -5.78
CA LEU A 91 6.78 5.60 -6.85
C LEU A 91 6.00 6.93 -6.96
N GLU A 92 6.70 8.02 -7.29
CA GLU A 92 6.07 9.30 -7.62
C GLU A 92 5.72 9.35 -9.12
N LEU A 93 4.42 9.33 -9.45
CA LEU A 93 3.94 9.48 -10.83
C LEU A 93 3.15 10.78 -10.96
N ARG A 94 3.88 11.90 -11.10
CA ARG A 94 3.31 13.26 -11.10
C ARG A 94 2.24 13.46 -12.18
N ALA A 95 2.40 12.82 -13.33
CA ALA A 95 1.42 12.88 -14.42
C ALA A 95 0.07 12.27 -14.01
N LEU A 96 0.06 11.21 -13.20
CA LEU A 96 -1.17 10.55 -12.72
C LEU A 96 -1.78 11.26 -11.50
N ASN A 97 -0.99 12.00 -10.72
CA ASN A 97 -1.48 12.73 -9.54
C ASN A 97 -2.62 13.71 -9.85
N ARG A 98 -2.60 14.34 -11.04
CA ARG A 98 -3.63 15.29 -11.47
C ARG A 98 -5.01 14.66 -11.65
N LEU A 99 -5.06 13.33 -11.75
CA LEU A 99 -6.26 12.52 -11.94
C LEU A 99 -6.82 11.96 -10.62
N CYS A 100 -6.24 12.36 -9.48
CA CYS A 100 -6.65 11.94 -8.14
C CYS A 100 -7.34 13.10 -7.40
N HIS A 101 -8.46 12.82 -6.71
CA HIS A 101 -9.22 13.81 -5.95
C HIS A 101 -9.26 13.44 -4.46
N TRP A 102 -8.12 13.60 -3.79
CA TRP A 102 -7.95 13.28 -2.38
C TRP A 102 -8.90 14.08 -1.48
N PRO A 103 -9.71 13.42 -0.61
CA PRO A 103 -10.48 14.12 0.41
C PRO A 103 -9.57 14.87 1.40
N ASN A 104 -10.06 16.00 1.93
CA ASN A 104 -9.31 16.81 2.89
C ASN A 104 -9.45 16.28 4.33
N PHE A 105 -8.99 15.04 4.55
CA PHE A 105 -9.07 14.36 5.84
C PHE A 105 -8.07 14.87 6.87
N PHE A 106 -6.88 15.28 6.42
CA PHE A 106 -5.78 15.76 7.25
C PHE A 106 -5.31 17.13 6.76
N ASP A 107 -4.89 17.99 7.70
CA ASP A 107 -4.43 19.34 7.37
C ASP A 107 -3.10 19.33 6.59
N LYS A 108 -2.26 18.31 6.84
CA LYS A 108 -0.98 18.14 6.15
C LYS A 108 -0.80 16.71 5.66
N MET A 109 -0.60 16.58 4.36
CA MET A 109 -0.47 15.30 3.67
C MET A 109 0.78 15.28 2.80
N GLY A 110 1.52 14.17 2.83
CA GLY A 110 2.65 13.93 1.94
C GLY A 110 2.23 13.83 0.46
N PRO A 111 3.21 13.75 -0.45
CA PRO A 111 2.93 13.51 -1.86
C PRO A 111 2.29 12.12 -2.05
N PRO A 112 1.38 11.94 -3.02
CA PRO A 112 0.88 10.62 -3.36
C PRO A 112 1.98 9.72 -3.90
N ARG A 113 1.94 8.45 -3.50
CA ARG A 113 2.78 7.39 -4.04
C ARG A 113 1.92 6.35 -4.72
N PHE A 114 2.46 5.71 -5.75
CA PHE A 114 1.76 4.72 -6.55
C PHE A 114 2.35 3.34 -6.40
N TRP A 115 1.46 2.37 -6.59
CA TRP A 115 1.73 0.95 -6.57
C TRP A 115 1.06 0.33 -7.79
N LEU A 116 1.85 -0.17 -8.74
CA LEU A 116 1.38 -0.77 -9.98
C LEU A 116 2.06 -2.12 -10.18
N GLY A 117 1.27 -3.16 -10.46
CA GLY A 117 1.81 -4.43 -10.90
C GLY A 117 0.76 -5.53 -11.05
N PRO A 118 1.18 -6.70 -11.55
CA PRO A 118 0.29 -7.83 -11.78
C PRO A 118 -0.16 -8.50 -10.46
N ALA A 119 -1.02 -9.51 -10.60
CA ALA A 119 -1.34 -10.40 -9.49
C ALA A 119 -0.06 -11.02 -8.92
N GLY A 120 0.00 -11.18 -7.60
CA GLY A 120 1.12 -11.80 -6.89
C GLY A 120 2.20 -10.83 -6.38
N THR A 121 2.17 -9.54 -6.73
CA THR A 121 3.10 -8.57 -6.11
C THR A 121 2.81 -8.43 -4.61
N VAL A 122 3.87 -8.35 -3.79
CA VAL A 122 3.74 -8.25 -2.34
C VAL A 122 4.52 -7.04 -1.80
N THR A 123 3.91 -6.30 -0.87
CA THR A 123 4.66 -5.48 0.09
C THR A 123 4.64 -6.23 1.43
N PRO A 124 5.78 -6.74 1.92
CA PRO A 124 5.82 -7.55 3.14
C PRO A 124 5.35 -6.80 4.37
N LEU A 125 5.07 -7.54 5.44
CA LEU A 125 4.54 -6.98 6.69
C LEU A 125 5.46 -5.87 7.23
N HIS A 126 4.91 -4.68 7.43
CA HIS A 126 5.60 -3.51 7.94
C HIS A 126 4.62 -2.55 8.62
N CYS A 127 5.10 -1.58 9.38
CA CYS A 127 4.29 -0.48 9.86
C CYS A 127 4.89 0.88 9.49
N ASP A 128 4.02 1.86 9.27
CA ASP A 128 4.36 3.25 8.99
C ASP A 128 4.16 4.11 10.25
N TYR A 129 4.98 5.16 10.42
CA TYR A 129 4.84 6.09 11.56
C TYR A 129 3.73 7.12 11.40
N ASP A 130 3.28 7.36 10.17
CA ASP A 130 2.25 8.34 9.85
C ASP A 130 0.93 7.63 9.53
N ASP A 131 -0.19 8.27 9.85
CA ASP A 131 -1.51 7.85 9.38
C ASP A 131 -1.52 7.74 7.85
N ASN A 132 -2.09 6.66 7.30
CA ASN A 132 -2.04 6.37 5.87
C ASN A 132 -3.45 6.26 5.29
N ILE A 133 -3.69 6.93 4.16
CA ILE A 133 -4.88 6.72 3.32
C ILE A 133 -4.45 6.04 2.04
N PHE A 134 -4.90 4.80 1.90
CA PHE A 134 -4.69 3.96 0.74
C PHE A 134 -5.94 3.98 -0.14
N ALA A 135 -5.80 4.22 -1.44
CA ALA A 135 -6.86 4.20 -2.43
C ALA A 135 -6.58 3.09 -3.45
N GLN A 136 -7.51 2.16 -3.60
CA GLN A 136 -7.47 1.11 -4.62
C GLN A 136 -8.18 1.62 -5.87
N LEU A 137 -7.47 1.73 -6.99
CA LEU A 137 -8.01 2.34 -8.21
C LEU A 137 -8.40 1.26 -9.23
N TRP A 138 -7.53 0.29 -9.47
CA TRP A 138 -7.80 -0.85 -10.35
C TRP A 138 -7.54 -2.16 -9.65
N GLY A 139 -8.28 -3.21 -10.01
CA GLY A 139 -8.06 -4.54 -9.45
C GLY A 139 -8.34 -4.62 -7.95
N SER A 140 -7.89 -5.70 -7.33
CA SER A 140 -8.08 -5.94 -5.90
C SER A 140 -6.79 -6.35 -5.20
N LYS A 141 -6.69 -5.98 -3.92
CA LYS A 141 -5.60 -6.39 -3.04
C LYS A 141 -6.14 -6.99 -1.75
N ARG A 142 -5.44 -7.98 -1.22
CA ARG A 142 -5.60 -8.45 0.17
C ARG A 142 -4.61 -7.69 1.04
N ILE A 143 -5.09 -7.20 2.17
CA ILE A 143 -4.32 -6.47 3.17
C ILE A 143 -4.51 -7.19 4.51
N CYS A 144 -3.46 -7.81 5.03
CA CYS A 144 -3.41 -8.34 6.38
C CYS A 144 -3.03 -7.20 7.33
N LEU A 145 -3.77 -6.97 8.40
CA LEU A 145 -3.60 -5.87 9.35
C LEU A 145 -3.43 -6.40 10.77
N ALA A 146 -2.49 -5.86 11.54
CA ALA A 146 -2.36 -6.17 12.96
C ALA A 146 -2.06 -4.91 13.78
N PRO A 147 -2.58 -4.83 15.03
CA PRO A 147 -2.45 -3.64 15.85
C PRO A 147 -1.01 -3.44 16.35
N PRO A 148 -0.59 -2.19 16.63
CA PRO A 148 0.79 -1.88 17.07
C PRO A 148 1.19 -2.57 18.38
N HIS A 149 0.26 -2.85 19.30
CA HIS A 149 0.59 -3.53 20.55
C HIS A 149 0.91 -5.04 20.36
N HIS A 150 0.92 -5.55 19.12
CA HIS A 150 1.36 -6.90 18.77
C HIS A 150 2.81 -6.95 18.29
N ASP A 151 3.60 -5.88 18.44
CA ASP A 151 5.04 -5.83 18.08
C ASP A 151 5.77 -7.13 18.43
N GLU A 152 5.70 -7.59 19.68
CA GLU A 152 6.42 -8.81 20.12
C GLU A 152 5.99 -10.09 19.39
N PHE A 153 4.77 -10.16 18.89
CA PHE A 153 4.24 -11.32 18.16
C PHE A 153 4.59 -11.28 16.68
N LEU A 154 4.95 -10.11 16.15
CA LEU A 154 5.20 -9.88 14.73
C LEU A 154 6.69 -9.78 14.40
N TYR A 155 7.59 -9.86 15.38
CA TYR A 155 9.04 -9.87 15.15
C TYR A 155 9.56 -8.70 14.29
N PRO A 156 9.14 -7.44 14.55
CA PRO A 156 9.59 -6.30 13.77
C PRO A 156 11.09 -6.09 13.94
N SER A 157 11.69 -5.53 12.89
CA SER A 157 13.07 -5.09 12.83
C SER A 157 13.10 -3.71 12.18
N GLU A 158 13.94 -2.82 12.69
CA GLU A 158 14.10 -1.49 12.11
C GLU A 158 14.73 -1.63 10.73
N ALA A 159 13.98 -1.26 9.68
CA ALA A 159 14.50 -1.21 8.32
C ALA A 159 15.21 0.13 8.06
N ASN A 160 14.68 1.21 8.63
CA ASN A 160 15.28 2.54 8.72
C ASN A 160 14.51 3.37 9.77
N ALA A 161 14.97 4.60 10.01
CA ALA A 161 14.42 5.51 11.02
C ALA A 161 12.90 5.80 10.94
N ILE A 162 12.24 5.47 9.83
CA ILE A 162 10.80 5.70 9.61
C ILE A 162 10.05 4.45 9.12
N LEU A 163 10.63 3.25 9.23
CA LEU A 163 10.02 2.01 8.74
C LEU A 163 10.48 0.81 9.57
N PHE A 164 9.54 0.09 10.16
CA PHE A 164 9.78 -1.25 10.72
C PHE A 164 9.24 -2.31 9.81
N GLY A 165 10.07 -3.31 9.50
CA GLY A 165 9.71 -4.47 8.71
C GLY A 165 9.67 -5.73 9.55
N SER A 166 8.79 -6.66 9.19
CA SER A 166 8.70 -7.97 9.83
C SER A 166 9.06 -9.07 8.82
N PRO A 167 9.88 -10.07 9.23
CA PRO A 167 10.14 -11.25 8.42
C PRO A 167 9.03 -12.31 8.53
N PHE A 168 8.02 -12.09 9.38
CA PHE A 168 6.87 -12.98 9.53
C PHE A 168 5.88 -12.74 8.39
N ASP A 169 5.55 -13.79 7.63
CA ASP A 169 4.53 -13.76 6.60
C ASP A 169 3.19 -14.30 7.16
N PRO A 170 2.16 -13.46 7.37
CA PRO A 170 0.86 -13.91 7.84
C PRO A 170 0.10 -14.80 6.84
N GLU A 171 0.47 -14.79 5.54
CA GLU A 171 -0.13 -15.65 4.52
C GLU A 171 0.55 -17.01 4.40
N ALA A 172 1.77 -17.16 4.93
CA ALA A 172 2.53 -18.40 4.98
C ALA A 172 3.31 -18.51 6.30
N PRO A 173 2.62 -18.65 7.44
CA PRO A 173 3.24 -18.53 8.76
C PRO A 173 4.17 -19.70 9.08
N ASP A 174 5.44 -19.40 9.33
CA ASP A 174 6.42 -20.33 9.91
C ASP A 174 6.45 -20.19 11.44
N TYR A 175 5.61 -20.97 12.13
CA TYR A 175 5.51 -20.93 13.59
C TYR A 175 6.64 -21.66 14.32
N GLU A 176 7.46 -22.46 13.63
CA GLU A 176 8.67 -23.02 14.23
C GLU A 176 9.72 -21.93 14.41
N ARG A 177 9.86 -21.07 13.39
CA ARG A 177 10.75 -19.91 13.43
C ARG A 177 10.16 -18.72 14.22
N PHE A 178 8.85 -18.52 14.16
CA PHE A 178 8.13 -17.40 14.77
C PHE A 178 7.02 -17.86 15.73
N PRO A 179 7.34 -18.58 16.82
CA PRO A 179 6.35 -19.21 17.69
C PRO A 179 5.36 -18.23 18.35
N LEU A 180 5.79 -17.01 18.66
CA LEU A 180 4.94 -15.99 19.29
C LEU A 180 3.86 -15.46 18.33
N ALA A 181 4.04 -15.61 17.02
CA ALA A 181 3.09 -15.12 16.03
C ALA A 181 1.73 -15.80 16.09
N ARG A 182 1.61 -16.94 16.79
CA ARG A 182 0.32 -17.57 17.13
C ARG A 182 -0.57 -16.67 17.99
N GLN A 183 0.00 -15.70 18.70
CA GLN A 183 -0.72 -14.75 19.56
C GLN A 183 -1.14 -13.49 18.80
N ALA A 184 -0.61 -13.26 17.59
CA ALA A 184 -0.97 -12.09 16.80
C ALA A 184 -2.41 -12.21 16.26
N ALA A 185 -3.28 -11.27 16.65
CA ALA A 185 -4.54 -11.07 15.93
C ALA A 185 -4.26 -10.34 14.61
N VAL A 186 -4.48 -11.06 13.50
CA VAL A 186 -4.37 -10.53 12.14
C VAL A 186 -5.76 -10.45 11.53
N ILE A 187 -6.10 -9.27 11.01
CA ILE A 187 -7.36 -8.99 10.32
C ILE A 187 -7.10 -9.02 8.82
N ASP A 188 -7.92 -9.75 8.07
CA ASP A 188 -7.89 -9.74 6.62
C ASP A 188 -8.89 -8.72 6.04
N CYS A 189 -8.40 -7.83 5.20
CA CYS A 189 -9.21 -6.88 4.45
C CYS A 189 -8.94 -7.01 2.95
N THR A 190 -9.99 -7.22 2.15
CA THR A 190 -9.90 -7.12 0.69
C THR A 190 -10.42 -5.75 0.24
N VAL A 191 -9.59 -5.01 -0.48
CA VAL A 191 -9.95 -3.73 -1.10
C VAL A 191 -10.19 -3.92 -2.59
N GLY A 192 -11.32 -3.38 -3.09
CA GLY A 192 -11.70 -3.41 -4.50
C GLY A 192 -11.56 -2.05 -5.19
N PRO A 193 -11.80 -1.99 -6.52
CA PRO A 193 -11.73 -0.73 -7.26
C PRO A 193 -12.64 0.35 -6.67
N GLY A 194 -12.06 1.53 -6.43
CA GLY A 194 -12.73 2.69 -5.85
C GLY A 194 -12.73 2.73 -4.33
N ASP A 195 -12.31 1.68 -3.62
CA ASP A 195 -12.24 1.69 -2.16
C ASP A 195 -11.08 2.54 -1.64
N MET A 196 -11.27 3.14 -0.47
CA MET A 196 -10.18 3.72 0.32
C MET A 196 -10.08 3.04 1.69
N LEU A 197 -8.87 2.72 2.13
CA LEU A 197 -8.58 2.18 3.45
C LEU A 197 -7.80 3.22 4.26
N TYR A 198 -8.30 3.54 5.44
CA TYR A 198 -7.50 4.22 6.46
C TYR A 198 -6.73 3.19 7.28
N VAL A 199 -5.42 3.39 7.38
CA VAL A 199 -4.51 2.62 8.22
C VAL A 199 -3.91 3.59 9.24
N PRO A 200 -4.23 3.44 10.54
CA PRO A 200 -3.68 4.33 11.55
C PRO A 200 -2.16 4.14 11.68
N ALA A 201 -1.46 5.20 12.09
CA ALA A 201 -0.03 5.11 12.40
C ALA A 201 0.29 3.92 13.33
N GLY A 202 1.39 3.22 13.05
CA GLY A 202 1.87 2.06 13.79
C GLY A 202 1.17 0.74 13.47
N TRP A 203 0.08 0.72 12.70
CA TRP A 203 -0.54 -0.54 12.30
C TRP A 203 0.33 -1.32 11.31
N TYR A 204 0.55 -2.58 11.63
CA TYR A 204 1.22 -3.51 10.73
C TYR A 204 0.32 -3.85 9.57
N HIS A 205 0.89 -3.88 8.37
CA HIS A 205 0.19 -4.27 7.18
C HIS A 205 1.07 -5.00 6.15
N GLN A 206 0.57 -6.11 5.64
CA GLN A 206 1.09 -6.81 4.45
C GLN A 206 0.09 -6.64 3.32
N VAL A 207 0.57 -6.33 2.11
CA VAL A 207 -0.30 -6.08 0.95
C VAL A 207 0.06 -7.02 -0.19
N ARG A 208 -0.91 -7.81 -0.67
CA ARG A 208 -0.79 -8.66 -1.87
C ARG A 208 -1.78 -8.24 -2.94
N SER A 209 -1.29 -8.06 -4.17
CA SER A 209 -2.17 -7.88 -5.33
C SER A 209 -2.82 -9.20 -5.73
N LEU A 210 -4.15 -9.25 -5.77
CA LEU A 210 -4.91 -10.44 -6.19
C LEU A 210 -5.15 -10.45 -7.71
N THR A 211 -5.19 -9.26 -8.31
CA THR A 211 -5.26 -9.05 -9.77
C THR A 211 -4.20 -8.04 -10.18
N PHE A 212 -4.05 -7.79 -11.49
CA PHE A 212 -3.34 -6.59 -11.93
C PHE A 212 -3.99 -5.36 -11.29
N SER A 213 -3.18 -4.54 -10.63
CA SER A 213 -3.66 -3.54 -9.68
C SER A 213 -2.90 -2.24 -9.79
N LEU A 214 -3.66 -1.13 -9.71
CA LEU A 214 -3.14 0.21 -9.49
C LEU A 214 -3.74 0.74 -8.19
N SER A 215 -2.87 1.19 -7.29
CA SER A 215 -3.26 1.84 -6.05
C SER A 215 -2.44 3.11 -5.85
N SER A 216 -2.96 4.04 -5.06
CA SER A 216 -2.21 5.20 -4.60
C SER A 216 -2.42 5.39 -3.11
N ASN A 217 -1.41 5.85 -2.39
CA ASN A 217 -1.56 6.19 -0.98
C ASN A 217 -0.87 7.51 -0.63
N ARG A 218 -1.28 8.09 0.50
CA ARG A 218 -0.68 9.28 1.09
C ARG A 218 -0.59 9.13 2.61
N TRP A 219 0.54 9.56 3.17
CA TRP A 219 0.74 9.64 4.61
C TRP A 219 0.44 11.05 5.12
N ALA A 220 -0.28 11.13 6.24
CA ALA A 220 -0.55 12.38 6.95
C ALA A 220 0.72 12.79 7.69
N ARG A 221 1.36 13.88 7.25
CA ARG A 221 2.60 14.40 7.85
C ARG A 221 2.25 15.26 9.06
N ALA A 222 1.56 14.67 10.02
CA ALA A 222 0.94 15.31 11.17
C ALA A 222 0.98 14.38 12.39
N VAL A 223 0.61 14.88 13.56
CA VAL A 223 0.41 14.04 14.74
C VAL A 223 -0.68 13.00 14.42
N PRO A 224 -0.44 11.69 14.68
CA PRO A 224 -1.46 10.67 14.45
C PRO A 224 -2.78 11.01 15.13
N LEU A 225 -3.89 10.81 14.43
CA LEU A 225 -5.22 11.21 14.92
C LEU A 225 -5.61 10.49 16.23
N ALA A 226 -5.14 9.26 16.43
CA ALA A 226 -5.33 8.51 17.66
C ALA A 226 -4.56 9.10 18.86
N LEU A 227 -3.57 9.96 18.63
CA LEU A 227 -2.77 10.62 19.67
C LEU A 227 -3.20 12.07 19.93
N GLY A 228 -3.86 12.72 18.98
CA GLY A 228 -4.17 14.16 19.01
C GLY A 228 -5.34 14.60 19.93
N ASN A 229 -6.08 13.67 20.53
CA ASN A 229 -7.16 13.94 21.48
C ASN A 229 -6.72 13.86 22.96
N ARG A 230 -5.42 13.97 23.24
CA ARG A 230 -4.88 14.08 24.60
C ARG A 230 -4.42 15.50 24.90
#